data_AF-A0A975B138-F1
#
_entry.id   AF-A0A975B138-F1
#
_cell.length_a   1.000
_cell.length_b   1.000
_cell.length_c   1.000
_cell.angle_alpha   90.00
_cell.angle_beta   90.00
_cell.angle_gamma   90.00
#
_symmetry.space_group_name_H-M   'P 1'
#
loop_
_entity.id
_entity.type
_entity.pdbx_description
1 polymer ?
#
loop_
_entity_poly.entity_id
_entity_poly.type
_entity_poly.pdbx_seq_one_letter_code
_entity_poly.pdbx_strand_id
1 'polypeptide(L)'
;MYAIIKNGGKQYKVTEGDELSLDKMSLEAGTTIEIKEVLAVNAGELKFGAPFVEGAIVTAEVMREGRDRKVITFKKRRRKDSKVKRGFRRDFTRVKITKIAA
;
A
#
# COMPACT_ATOMS: atom_id res chain seq x y z
N MET A 1 14.81 0.07 12.47
CA MET A 1 14.15 -1.21 12.23
C MET A 1 13.22 -1.06 11.03
N TYR A 2 13.22 -1.99 10.08
CA TYR A 2 12.28 -1.96 8.94
C TYR A 2 11.77 -3.35 8.60
N ALA A 3 10.59 -3.43 7.99
CA ALA A 3 10.03 -4.65 7.44
C ALA A 3 9.72 -4.50 5.96
N ILE A 4 9.68 -5.62 5.24
CA ILE A 4 9.17 -5.70 3.88
C ILE A 4 7.84 -6.45 3.95
N ILE A 5 6.76 -5.74 3.71
CA ILE A 5 5.40 -6.31 3.71
C ILE A 5 4.94 -6.54 2.28
N LYS A 6 4.11 -7.56 2.09
CA LYS A 6 3.31 -7.75 0.90
C LYS A 6 1.88 -7.29 1.21
N ASN A 7 1.33 -6.47 0.32
CA ASN A 7 -0.08 -6.08 0.39
C ASN A 7 -0.62 -5.93 -1.03
N GLY A 8 -1.74 -6.62 -1.30
CA GLY A 8 -2.26 -6.78 -2.65
C GLY A 8 -1.23 -7.44 -3.56
N GLY A 9 -0.95 -6.81 -4.71
CA GLY A 9 0.02 -7.30 -5.70
C GLY A 9 1.43 -6.71 -5.57
N LYS A 10 1.76 -6.00 -4.48
CA LYS A 10 3.00 -5.22 -4.35
C LYS A 10 3.69 -5.46 -3.02
N GLN A 11 4.98 -5.11 -2.98
CA GLN A 11 5.81 -5.14 -1.78
C GLN A 11 6.20 -3.73 -1.37
N TYR A 12 6.22 -3.47 -0.07
CA TYR A 12 6.55 -2.17 0.50
C TYR A 12 7.56 -2.31 1.61
N LYS A 13 8.56 -1.43 1.61
CA LYS A 13 9.46 -1.26 2.75
C LYS A 13 8.81 -0.29 3.73
N VAL A 14 8.71 -0.69 4.98
CA VAL A 14 8.04 0.09 6.03
C VAL A 14 8.90 0.23 7.27
N THR A 15 8.84 1.39 7.89
CA THR A 15 9.37 1.68 9.23
C THR A 15 8.25 2.15 10.16
N GLU A 16 8.48 2.08 11.47
CA GLU A 16 7.51 2.55 12.45
C GLU A 16 7.29 4.07 12.31
N GLY A 17 6.03 4.50 12.26
CA GLY A 17 5.66 5.90 12.03
C GLY A 17 5.45 6.29 10.56
N ASP A 18 5.82 5.43 9.60
CA ASP A 18 5.62 5.73 8.17
C ASP A 18 4.14 5.78 7.78
N GLU A 19 3.82 6.68 6.85
CA GLU A 19 2.51 6.73 6.20
C GLU A 19 2.59 6.18 4.78
N LEU A 20 1.76 5.18 4.49
CA LEU A 20 1.73 4.52 3.19
C LEU A 20 0.32 4.52 2.60
N SER A 21 0.23 4.62 1.27
CA SER A 21 -1.04 4.53 0.54
C SER A 21 -1.17 3.15 -0.10
N LEU A 22 -2.02 2.31 0.47
CA LEU A 22 -2.33 0.97 0.01
C LEU A 22 -3.51 0.96 -0.97
N ASP A 23 -3.74 -0.20 -1.59
CA ASP A 23 -4.97 -0.45 -2.33
C ASP A 23 -6.19 -0.36 -1.40
N LYS A 24 -7.36 -0.07 -1.99
CA LYS A 24 -8.58 0.16 -1.23
C LYS A 24 -9.00 -1.10 -0.46
N MET A 25 -9.18 -0.97 0.86
CA MET A 25 -9.58 -2.07 1.75
C MET A 25 -11.01 -1.92 2.30
N SER A 26 -11.68 -0.77 2.10
CA SER A 26 -13.06 -0.49 2.57
C SER A 26 -13.19 -0.58 4.09
N LEU A 27 -12.25 0.03 4.80
CA LEU A 27 -12.18 0.05 6.26
C LEU A 27 -12.43 1.46 6.79
N GLU A 28 -13.01 1.56 7.98
CA GLU A 28 -13.26 2.85 8.64
C GLU A 28 -11.96 3.48 9.13
N ALA A 29 -11.92 4.82 9.18
CA ALA A 29 -10.78 5.54 9.75
C ALA A 29 -10.65 5.23 11.25
N GLY A 30 -9.42 5.05 11.72
CA GLY A 30 -9.10 4.61 13.08
C GLY A 30 -9.06 3.10 13.28
N THR A 31 -9.41 2.31 12.25
CA THR A 31 -9.33 0.84 12.34
C THR A 31 -7.87 0.39 12.34
N THR A 32 -7.51 -0.53 13.24
CA THR A 32 -6.21 -1.20 13.24
C THR A 32 -6.21 -2.38 12.28
N ILE A 33 -5.17 -2.49 11.45
CA ILE A 33 -4.94 -3.57 10.49
C ILE A 33 -3.66 -4.29 10.88
N GLU A 34 -3.73 -5.62 10.91
CA GLU A 34 -2.57 -6.50 11.09
C GLU A 34 -2.18 -7.11 9.74
N ILE A 35 -0.95 -6.84 9.30
CA ILE A 35 -0.39 -7.39 8.06
C ILE A 35 0.54 -8.54 8.44
N LYS A 36 0.08 -9.77 8.17
CA LYS A 36 0.80 -11.03 8.44
C LYS A 36 1.75 -11.43 7.30
N GLU A 37 1.56 -10.88 6.10
CA GLU A 37 2.41 -11.17 4.95
C GLU A 37 3.71 -10.37 5.01
N VAL A 38 4.60 -10.75 5.92
CA VAL A 38 5.92 -10.13 6.11
C VAL A 38 6.99 -11.01 5.46
N LEU A 39 7.71 -10.43 4.49
CA LEU A 39 8.73 -11.13 3.69
C LEU A 39 10.11 -11.06 4.32
N ALA A 40 10.44 -9.93 4.96
CA ALA A 40 11.72 -9.73 5.63
C ALA A 40 11.59 -8.72 6.76
N VAL A 41 12.40 -8.88 7.80
CA VAL A 41 12.52 -7.92 8.90
C VAL A 41 13.99 -7.64 9.20
N ASN A 42 14.32 -6.37 9.39
CA ASN A 42 15.65 -5.90 9.78
C ASN A 42 15.60 -5.19 11.13
N ALA A 43 16.10 -5.84 12.16
CA ALA A 43 16.23 -5.32 13.53
C ALA A 43 17.70 -5.25 14.01
N GLY A 44 18.66 -5.32 13.09
CA GLY A 44 20.10 -5.42 13.37
C GLY A 44 20.74 -6.54 12.55
N GLU A 45 20.05 -7.68 12.48
CA GLU A 45 20.30 -8.75 11.50
C GLU A 45 19.07 -8.88 10.58
N LEU A 46 19.31 -9.20 9.31
CA LEU A 46 18.27 -9.28 8.29
C LEU A 46 17.70 -10.71 8.24
N LYS A 47 16.47 -10.87 8.74
CA LYS A 47 15.74 -12.15 8.66
C LYS A 47 14.91 -12.18 7.37
N PHE A 48 15.04 -13.25 6.61
CA PHE A 48 14.25 -13.52 5.41
C PHE A 48 13.28 -14.67 5.64
N GLY A 49 12.06 -14.54 5.11
CA GLY A 49 11.05 -15.57 5.12
C GLY A 49 11.15 -16.51 3.91
N ALA A 50 10.66 -17.75 4.07
CA ALA A 50 10.50 -18.71 2.99
C ALA A 50 9.13 -19.40 3.09
N PRO A 51 8.01 -18.78 2.67
CA PRO A 51 7.87 -17.51 1.95
C PRO A 51 7.68 -16.26 2.84
N PHE A 52 7.27 -16.43 4.09
CA PHE A 52 7.08 -15.35 5.07
C PHE A 52 7.92 -15.61 6.32
N VAL A 53 8.18 -14.57 7.11
CA VAL A 53 8.84 -14.69 8.41
C VAL A 53 7.81 -15.16 9.42
N GLU A 54 7.98 -16.35 10.00
CA GLU A 54 7.05 -16.91 10.99
C GLU A 54 6.94 -16.00 12.22
N GLY A 55 5.70 -15.68 12.62
CA GLY A 55 5.42 -14.84 13.79
C GLY A 55 5.58 -13.33 13.57
N ALA A 56 6.07 -12.88 12.41
CA ALA A 56 6.20 -11.46 12.11
C ALA A 56 4.84 -10.84 11.76
N ILE A 57 4.51 -9.72 12.41
CA ILE A 57 3.26 -9.00 12.21
C ILE A 57 3.56 -7.50 12.17
N VAL A 58 3.09 -6.82 11.14
CA VAL A 58 3.13 -5.36 11.06
C VAL A 58 1.74 -4.82 11.37
N THR A 59 1.61 -4.03 12.43
CA THR A 59 0.37 -3.36 12.77
C THR A 59 0.36 -1.95 12.18
N ALA A 60 -0.78 -1.57 11.59
CA ALA A 60 -0.99 -0.27 11.00
C ALA A 60 -2.38 0.27 11.37
N GLU A 61 -2.53 1.58 11.42
CA GLU A 61 -3.80 2.26 11.66
C GLU A 61 -4.29 2.92 10.37
N VAL A 62 -5.58 2.80 10.05
CA VAL A 62 -6.19 3.47 8.91
C VAL A 62 -6.37 4.95 9.22
N MET A 63 -5.63 5.81 8.52
CA MET A 63 -5.80 7.26 8.63
C MET A 63 -7.03 7.74 7.86
N ARG A 64 -7.18 7.31 6.60
CA ARG A 64 -8.33 7.68 5.75
C ARG A 64 -8.42 6.81 4.51
N GLU A 65 -9.63 6.75 3.96
CA GLU A 65 -9.86 6.34 2.58
C GLU A 65 -10.09 7.56 1.69
N GLY A 66 -9.57 7.51 0.46
CA GLY A 66 -9.64 8.66 -0.43
C GLY A 66 -9.45 8.28 -1.89
N ARG A 67 -9.54 9.31 -2.74
CA ARG A 67 -9.30 9.20 -4.18
C ARG A 67 -8.17 10.12 -4.59
N ASP A 68 -7.20 9.58 -5.31
CA ASP A 68 -6.04 10.33 -5.79
C ASP A 68 -6.46 11.44 -6.76
N ARG A 69 -5.51 12.30 -7.14
CA ARG A 69 -5.70 13.33 -8.16
C ARG A 69 -6.23 12.73 -9.46
N LYS A 70 -7.06 13.49 -10.17
CA LYS A 70 -7.63 13.05 -11.45
C LYS A 70 -6.53 13.01 -12.51
N VAL A 71 -6.28 11.81 -13.03
CA VAL A 71 -5.44 11.59 -14.20
C VAL A 71 -6.32 11.61 -15.44
N ILE A 72 -5.95 12.41 -16.44
CA ILE A 72 -6.70 12.54 -17.69
C ILE A 72 -5.99 11.74 -18.78
N THR A 73 -6.68 10.73 -19.31
CA THR A 73 -6.23 9.96 -20.47
C THR A 73 -6.91 10.51 -21.71
N PHE A 74 -6.15 11.18 -22.57
CA PHE A 74 -6.63 11.69 -23.85
C PHE A 74 -5.99 10.92 -25.00
N LYS A 75 -6.83 10.39 -25.90
CA LYS A 75 -6.41 9.66 -27.11
C LYS A 75 -7.03 10.33 -28.32
N LYS A 76 -6.24 10.65 -29.35
CA LYS A 76 -6.70 11.26 -30.60
C LYS A 76 -6.04 10.58 -31.79
N ARG A 77 -6.82 10.23 -32.81
CA ARG A 77 -6.31 9.78 -34.12
C ARG A 77 -6.40 10.93 -35.12
N ARG A 78 -5.27 11.32 -35.70
CA ARG A 78 -5.21 12.43 -36.68
C ARG A 78 -6.05 12.09 -37.92
N ARG A 79 -6.85 13.05 -38.41
CA ARG A 79 -7.68 12.94 -39.64
C ARG A 79 -8.71 11.80 -39.64
N LYS A 80 -9.03 11.20 -38.49
CA LYS A 80 -10.03 10.11 -38.37
C LYS A 80 -11.25 10.51 -37.52
N ASP A 81 -11.41 11.80 -37.24
CA ASP A 81 -12.41 12.38 -36.33
C ASP A 81 -12.64 11.59 -35.02
N SER A 82 -11.57 10.95 -34.53
CA SER A 82 -11.62 10.07 -33.36
C SER A 82 -10.81 10.71 -32.25
N LYS A 83 -11.51 11.12 -31.19
CA LYS A 83 -10.94 11.68 -29.96
C LYS A 83 -11.70 11.14 -28.75
N VAL A 84 -10.99 10.68 -27.74
CA VAL A 84 -11.55 10.16 -26.48
C VAL A 84 -10.81 10.80 -25.32
N LYS A 85 -11.54 11.43 -24.41
CA LYS A 85 -11.01 11.97 -23.14
C LYS A 85 -11.69 11.25 -21.99
N ARG A 86 -10.93 10.54 -21.16
CA ARG A 86 -11.44 9.89 -19.94
C ARG A 86 -10.64 10.37 -18.74
N GLY A 87 -11.33 10.58 -17.62
CA GLY A 87 -10.69 10.85 -16.34
C GLY A 87 -10.69 9.60 -15.47
N PHE A 88 -9.62 9.38 -14.73
CA PHE A 88 -9.51 8.30 -13.75
C PHE A 88 -8.99 8.88 -12.42
N ARG A 89 -9.53 8.37 -11.31
CA ARG A 89 -9.03 8.61 -9.96
C ARG A 89 -8.92 7.26 -9.27
N ARG A 90 -7.72 6.91 -8.83
CA ARG A 90 -7.47 5.68 -8.08
C ARG A 90 -7.95 5.86 -6.64
N ASP A 91 -8.71 4.91 -6.14
CA ASP A 91 -9.08 4.85 -4.73
C ASP A 91 -7.92 4.24 -3.94
N PHE A 92 -7.66 4.77 -2.74
CA PHE A 92 -6.59 4.31 -1.87
C PHE A 92 -7.02 4.34 -0.40
N THR A 93 -6.39 3.49 0.41
CA THR A 93 -6.49 3.52 1.87
C THR A 93 -5.12 3.96 2.40
N ARG A 94 -5.07 5.10 3.10
CA ARG A 94 -3.83 5.60 3.72
C ARG A 94 -3.74 5.04 5.12
N VAL A 95 -2.62 4.39 5.40
CA VAL A 95 -2.34 3.74 6.67
C VAL A 95 -1.07 4.32 7.29
N LYS A 96 -1.01 4.34 8.61
CA LYS A 96 0.18 4.68 9.37
C LYS A 96 0.69 3.45 10.10
N ILE A 97 1.97 3.15 9.98
CA ILE A 97 2.57 1.98 10.65
C ILE A 97 2.76 2.30 12.13
N THR A 98 2.20 1.48 13.01
CA THR A 98 2.26 1.68 14.46
C THR A 98 3.35 0.85 15.11
N LYS A 99 3.49 -0.42 14.70
CA LYS A 99 4.47 -1.35 15.29
C LYS A 99 4.89 -2.42 14.28
N ILE A 100 6.15 -2.83 14.36
CA ILE A 100 6.68 -3.99 13.65
C ILE A 100 7.05 -5.05 14.70
N ALA A 101 6.35 -6.17 14.71
CA ALA A 101 6.70 -7.36 15.49
C ALA A 101 7.44 -8.36 14.60
N ALA A 102 8.50 -8.99 15.13
CA ALA A 102 9.41 -9.88 14.42
C ALA A 102 9.80 -11.10 15.24
#